data_AF-A0A128F6A5-F1
#
_entry.id   AF-A0A128F6A5-F1
#
_cell.length_a   1.000
_cell.length_b   1.000
_cell.length_c   1.000
_cell.angle_alpha   90.00
_cell.angle_beta   90.00
_cell.angle_gamma   90.00
#
_symmetry.space_group_name_H-M   'P 1'
#
loop_
_entity.id
_entity.type
_entity.pdbx_description
1 polymer ?
#
loop_
_entity_poly.entity_id
_entity_poly.type
_entity_poly.pdbx_seq_one_letter_code
_entity_poly.pdbx_strand_id
1 'polypeptide(L)'
;MGRMIKALIILPILVIRVPAYANQPDIKPLPEHPIQAYKQIQPQQALSDLLAIPSFRAHQVNQPVNDLDTLYKLAPDAQQELETLAAGIADSVSAKVVSAGLKGQHRAAVKVDKELNGDVSKLTDIVRITIESDSIDSLNQAYEKLAAQTQTLEVINRFQAPRPSGYRDLKVLVTLPESQLVAEVQLHLNAISKIKNGPEHSIYEQIQRIERDAVDRDLTEFEVTKIGQLRQQSRKMYQMAWAQYQPYSMAV
;
A
#
# COMPACT_ATOMS: atom_id res chain seq x y z
N MET A 1 -9.55 39.01 101.31
CA MET A 1 -10.39 40.09 100.75
C MET A 1 -10.33 40.00 99.25
N GLY A 2 -11.48 39.86 98.59
CA GLY A 2 -11.59 39.27 97.26
C GLY A 2 -11.31 40.19 96.07
N ARG A 3 -11.32 39.57 94.88
CA ARG A 3 -11.93 40.08 93.64
C ARG A 3 -12.14 38.90 92.68
N MET A 4 -13.40 38.59 92.39
CA MET A 4 -13.79 37.69 91.30
C MET A 4 -13.68 38.43 89.96
N ILE A 5 -13.11 37.80 88.94
CA ILE A 5 -13.49 38.05 87.55
C ILE A 5 -13.61 36.68 86.87
N LYS A 6 -14.83 36.37 86.43
CA LYS A 6 -15.16 35.19 85.62
C LYS A 6 -14.68 35.45 84.19
N ALA A 7 -13.78 34.62 83.68
CA ALA A 7 -13.45 34.58 82.26
C ALA A 7 -14.13 33.34 81.64
N LEU A 8 -14.97 33.58 80.65
CA LEU A 8 -15.67 32.58 79.84
C LEU A 8 -14.64 31.92 78.90
N ILE A 9 -14.45 30.60 79.02
CA ILE A 9 -13.60 29.83 78.09
C ILE A 9 -14.52 29.09 77.11
N ILE A 10 -14.44 29.47 75.84
CA ILE A 10 -15.07 28.78 74.71
C ILE A 10 -14.24 27.52 74.43
N LEU A 11 -14.85 26.35 74.59
CA LEU A 11 -14.20 25.05 74.37
C LEU A 11 -14.38 24.63 72.89
N PRO A 12 -13.31 24.52 72.08
CA PRO A 12 -13.42 24.03 70.72
C PRO A 12 -13.62 22.51 70.69
N ILE A 13 -14.63 22.06 69.94
CA ILE A 13 -14.94 20.65 69.69
C ILE A 13 -13.80 20.02 68.88
N LEU A 14 -13.11 19.05 69.50
CA LEU A 14 -12.05 18.26 68.89
C LEU A 14 -12.67 17.25 67.90
N VAL A 15 -12.48 17.47 66.59
CA VAL A 15 -12.86 16.51 65.55
C VAL A 15 -11.81 15.40 65.51
N ILE A 16 -12.16 14.23 66.04
CA ILE A 16 -11.35 13.01 65.93
C ILE A 16 -11.48 12.49 64.50
N ARG A 17 -10.40 12.52 63.72
CA ARG A 17 -10.32 11.83 62.43
C ARG A 17 -9.95 10.37 62.68
N VAL A 18 -10.91 9.46 62.48
CA VAL A 18 -10.64 8.02 62.38
C VAL A 18 -10.12 7.74 60.96
N PRO A 19 -8.93 7.17 60.77
CA PRO A 19 -8.50 6.74 59.45
C PRO A 19 -9.32 5.51 59.03
N ALA A 20 -10.10 5.64 57.96
CA ALA A 20 -10.75 4.51 57.32
C ALA A 20 -9.71 3.77 56.46
N TYR A 21 -9.30 2.59 56.90
CA TYR A 21 -8.55 1.65 56.07
C TYR A 21 -9.56 0.81 55.26
N ALA A 22 -9.62 1.02 53.96
CA ALA A 22 -10.36 0.15 53.04
C ALA A 22 -9.44 -1.01 52.60
N ASN A 23 -9.83 -2.25 52.89
CA ASN A 23 -9.16 -3.43 52.36
C ASN A 23 -9.33 -3.48 50.83
N GLN A 24 -8.23 -3.63 50.10
CA GLN A 24 -8.28 -3.89 48.65
C GLN A 24 -8.84 -5.30 48.40
N PRO A 25 -9.73 -5.48 47.41
CA PRO A 25 -10.24 -6.80 47.07
C PRO A 25 -9.13 -7.68 46.49
N ASP A 26 -9.14 -8.96 46.87
CA ASP A 26 -8.19 -9.97 46.42
C ASP A 26 -8.49 -10.33 44.95
N ILE A 27 -7.73 -9.74 44.01
CA ILE A 27 -7.83 -10.01 42.58
C ILE A 27 -6.80 -11.09 42.23
N LYS A 28 -7.27 -12.31 41.91
CA LYS A 28 -6.40 -13.34 41.32
C LYS A 28 -5.90 -12.87 39.96
N PRO A 29 -4.58 -12.85 39.70
CA PRO A 29 -4.06 -12.54 38.38
C PRO A 29 -4.50 -13.62 37.38
N LEU A 30 -5.02 -13.18 36.24
CA LEU A 30 -5.29 -14.05 35.09
C LEU A 30 -3.96 -14.56 34.51
N PRO A 31 -3.92 -15.79 33.95
CA PRO A 31 -2.70 -16.35 33.38
C PRO A 31 -2.17 -15.45 32.24
N GLU A 32 -0.88 -15.15 32.30
CA GLU A 32 -0.17 -14.36 31.28
C GLU A 32 -0.19 -15.12 29.95
N HIS A 33 -1.01 -14.66 29.01
CA HIS A 33 -0.80 -14.95 27.59
C HIS A 33 0.31 -14.02 27.08
N PRO A 34 1.31 -14.51 26.34
CA PRO A 34 2.39 -13.68 25.84
C PRO A 34 1.83 -12.59 24.92
N ILE A 35 1.89 -11.35 25.39
CA ILE A 35 1.60 -10.16 24.58
C ILE A 35 2.73 -10.08 23.56
N GLN A 36 2.46 -10.45 22.31
CA GLN A 36 3.29 -9.99 21.21
C GLN A 36 3.22 -8.46 21.22
N ALA A 37 4.33 -7.82 21.59
CA ALA A 37 4.44 -6.37 21.59
C ALA A 37 4.13 -5.87 20.18
N TYR A 38 3.00 -5.17 20.01
CA TYR A 38 2.74 -4.37 18.82
C TYR A 38 3.81 -3.28 18.77
N LYS A 39 4.93 -3.56 18.11
CA LYS A 39 6.03 -2.62 17.96
C LYS A 39 5.50 -1.53 17.03
N GLN A 40 5.05 -0.40 17.58
CA GLN A 40 4.70 0.77 16.80
C GLN A 40 5.95 1.21 16.02
N ILE A 41 6.02 0.85 14.74
CA ILE A 41 7.10 1.28 13.85
C ILE A 41 6.94 2.80 13.69
N GLN A 42 8.03 3.53 13.93
CA GLN A 42 8.02 4.98 13.76
C GLN A 42 7.79 5.31 12.28
N PRO A 43 6.95 6.31 11.92
CA PRO A 43 6.65 6.64 10.52
C PRO A 43 7.90 6.86 9.64
N GLN A 44 8.97 7.41 10.23
CA GLN A 44 10.26 7.60 9.56
C GLN A 44 10.93 6.27 9.18
N GLN A 45 10.83 5.26 10.06
CA GLN A 45 11.37 3.92 9.81
C GLN A 45 10.59 3.24 8.69
N ALA A 46 9.26 3.23 8.77
CA ALA A 46 8.41 2.63 7.72
C ALA A 46 8.67 3.26 6.33
N LEU A 47 8.82 4.59 6.26
CA LEU A 47 9.22 5.27 5.03
C LEU A 47 10.61 4.83 4.55
N SER A 48 11.59 4.75 5.46
CA SER A 48 12.94 4.32 5.12
C SER A 48 12.95 2.90 4.57
N ASP A 49 12.18 1.99 5.19
CA ASP A 49 12.03 0.60 4.76
C ASP A 49 11.39 0.54 3.37
N LEU A 50 10.31 1.30 3.12
CA LEU A 50 9.66 1.35 1.82
C LEU A 50 10.62 1.80 0.70
N LEU A 51 11.43 2.83 0.97
CA LEU A 51 12.39 3.34 0.00
C LEU A 51 13.62 2.44 -0.18
N ALA A 52 13.90 1.57 0.80
CA ALA A 52 15.00 0.62 0.76
C ALA A 52 14.67 -0.69 0.02
N ILE A 53 13.39 -0.98 -0.28
CA ILE A 53 13.00 -2.14 -1.09
C ILE A 53 13.66 -2.02 -2.48
N PRO A 54 14.58 -2.94 -2.85
CA PRO A 54 15.31 -2.82 -4.11
C PRO A 54 14.41 -3.14 -5.30
N SER A 55 14.60 -2.40 -6.39
CA SER A 55 14.04 -2.80 -7.67
C SER A 55 14.94 -3.85 -8.33
N PHE A 56 14.35 -4.95 -8.80
CA PHE A 56 15.07 -6.00 -9.52
C PHE A 56 14.14 -6.72 -10.48
N ARG A 57 14.71 -7.43 -11.45
CA ARG A 57 14.00 -8.36 -12.33
C ARG A 57 14.84 -9.61 -12.50
N ALA A 58 14.23 -10.78 -12.30
CA ALA A 58 14.87 -12.06 -12.59
C ALA A 58 15.20 -12.18 -14.08
N HIS A 59 16.22 -12.98 -14.41
CA HIS A 59 16.67 -13.18 -15.80
C HIS A 59 15.57 -13.74 -16.70
N GLN A 60 14.74 -14.63 -16.17
CA GLN A 60 13.62 -15.24 -16.87
C GLN A 60 12.33 -14.95 -16.11
N VAL A 61 11.44 -14.19 -16.73
CA VAL A 61 10.10 -13.88 -16.21
C VAL A 61 9.12 -14.22 -17.32
N ASN A 62 8.78 -15.52 -17.40
CA ASN A 62 7.91 -16.07 -18.42
C ASN A 62 6.78 -16.86 -17.77
N GLN A 63 5.62 -16.82 -18.40
CA GLN A 63 4.52 -17.74 -18.14
C GLN A 63 4.96 -19.18 -18.46
N PRO A 64 4.35 -20.18 -17.79
CA PRO A 64 4.62 -21.59 -18.07
C PRO A 64 4.08 -22.05 -19.43
N VAL A 65 3.29 -21.21 -20.10
CA VAL A 65 2.67 -21.45 -21.41
C VAL A 65 3.01 -20.33 -22.39
N ASN A 66 2.94 -20.63 -23.68
CA ASN A 66 3.33 -19.72 -24.77
C ASN A 66 2.21 -19.47 -25.79
N ASP A 67 0.98 -19.88 -25.49
CA ASP A 67 -0.20 -19.61 -26.32
C ASP A 67 -1.31 -18.94 -25.50
N LEU A 68 -2.03 -18.02 -26.15
CA LEU A 68 -2.97 -17.16 -25.46
C LEU A 68 -4.20 -17.95 -24.99
N ASP A 69 -4.66 -18.92 -25.76
CA ASP A 69 -5.84 -19.72 -25.45
C ASP A 69 -5.63 -20.57 -24.19
N THR A 70 -4.49 -21.25 -24.07
CA THR A 70 -4.15 -22.02 -22.87
C THR A 70 -3.94 -21.11 -21.67
N LEU A 71 -3.27 -19.96 -21.85
CA LEU A 71 -3.13 -18.98 -20.77
C LEU A 71 -4.48 -18.52 -20.24
N TYR A 72 -5.46 -18.23 -21.12
CA TYR A 72 -6.81 -17.84 -20.71
C TYR A 72 -7.66 -18.98 -20.15
N LYS A 73 -7.35 -20.24 -20.48
CA LYS A 73 -8.00 -21.41 -19.84
C LYS A 73 -7.53 -21.57 -18.39
N LEU A 74 -6.26 -21.30 -18.10
CA LEU A 74 -5.67 -21.43 -16.76
C LEU A 74 -5.89 -20.20 -15.88
N ALA A 75 -6.03 -19.02 -16.49
CA ALA A 75 -6.10 -17.75 -15.79
C ALA A 75 -7.23 -17.61 -14.75
N PRO A 76 -8.45 -18.15 -14.93
CA PRO A 76 -9.50 -18.03 -13.92
C PRO A 76 -9.13 -18.65 -12.57
N ASP A 77 -8.57 -19.85 -12.57
CA ASP A 77 -8.16 -20.56 -11.34
C ASP A 77 -7.00 -19.81 -10.66
N ALA A 78 -6.01 -19.36 -11.45
CA ALA A 78 -4.91 -18.55 -10.96
C ALA A 78 -5.35 -17.18 -10.40
N GLN A 79 -6.38 -16.55 -11.00
CA GLN A 79 -6.95 -15.30 -10.49
C GLN A 79 -7.67 -15.52 -9.17
N GLN A 80 -8.40 -16.63 -9.02
CA GLN A 80 -9.03 -16.99 -7.76
C GLN A 80 -7.99 -17.27 -6.66
N GLU A 81 -6.92 -18.00 -6.99
CA GLU A 81 -5.79 -18.22 -6.09
C GLU A 81 -5.18 -16.90 -5.61
N LEU A 82 -4.87 -16.00 -6.55
CA LEU A 82 -4.31 -14.68 -6.24
C LEU A 82 -5.25 -13.84 -5.37
N GLU A 83 -6.56 -13.85 -5.66
CA GLU A 83 -7.56 -13.12 -4.89
C GLU A 83 -7.66 -13.62 -3.46
N THR A 84 -7.66 -14.94 -3.25
CA THR A 84 -7.65 -15.54 -1.92
C THR A 84 -6.39 -15.19 -1.13
N LEU A 85 -5.21 -15.31 -1.77
CA LEU A 85 -3.93 -14.95 -1.15
C LEU A 85 -3.89 -13.46 -0.78
N ALA A 86 -4.28 -12.58 -1.71
CA ALA A 86 -4.28 -11.15 -1.49
C ALA A 86 -5.27 -10.71 -0.40
N ALA A 87 -6.45 -11.36 -0.33
CA ALA A 87 -7.44 -11.09 0.71
C ALA A 87 -6.89 -11.43 2.10
N GLY A 88 -6.28 -12.62 2.26
CA GLY A 88 -5.65 -13.03 3.52
C GLY A 88 -4.52 -12.08 3.94
N ILE A 89 -3.70 -11.63 3.00
CA ILE A 89 -2.66 -10.62 3.28
C ILE A 89 -3.31 -9.31 3.74
N ALA A 90 -4.26 -8.79 2.96
CA ALA A 90 -4.87 -7.49 3.20
C ALA A 90 -5.58 -7.43 4.56
N ASP A 91 -6.34 -8.47 4.91
CA ASP A 91 -7.03 -8.58 6.19
C ASP A 91 -6.03 -8.56 7.36
N SER A 92 -4.87 -9.21 7.22
CA SER A 92 -3.86 -9.28 8.28
C SER A 92 -3.10 -7.97 8.53
N VAL A 93 -3.19 -6.99 7.63
CA VAL A 93 -2.43 -5.72 7.70
C VAL A 93 -3.31 -4.48 7.62
N SER A 94 -4.63 -4.63 7.75
CA SER A 94 -5.62 -3.55 7.58
C SER A 94 -5.52 -2.83 6.22
N ALA A 95 -5.30 -3.60 5.14
CA ALA A 95 -5.34 -3.12 3.76
C ALA A 95 -6.62 -3.59 3.06
N LYS A 96 -6.78 -3.23 1.79
CA LYS A 96 -7.94 -3.60 0.96
C LYS A 96 -7.48 -4.19 -0.35
N VAL A 97 -8.19 -5.22 -0.81
CA VAL A 97 -8.00 -5.77 -2.15
C VAL A 97 -8.91 -5.04 -3.13
N VAL A 98 -8.34 -4.67 -4.28
CA VAL A 98 -9.07 -4.18 -5.44
C VAL A 98 -8.74 -5.10 -6.62
N SER A 99 -9.73 -5.90 -7.03
CA SER A 99 -9.64 -6.76 -8.20
C SER A 99 -10.50 -6.23 -9.34
N ALA A 100 -9.90 -6.12 -10.53
CA ALA A 100 -10.61 -5.89 -11.79
C ALA A 100 -10.79 -7.19 -12.59
N GLY A 101 -10.48 -8.33 -11.98
CA GLY A 101 -10.36 -9.62 -12.64
C GLY A 101 -9.30 -9.65 -13.75
N LEU A 102 -9.46 -10.64 -14.63
CA LEU A 102 -8.54 -10.88 -15.72
C LEU A 102 -8.42 -9.69 -16.67
N LYS A 103 -7.23 -9.52 -17.24
CA LYS A 103 -7.06 -8.63 -18.40
C LYS A 103 -7.93 -9.14 -19.55
N GLY A 104 -8.69 -8.27 -20.21
CA GLY A 104 -9.50 -8.66 -21.36
C GLY A 104 -8.66 -9.13 -22.56
N GLN A 105 -9.13 -10.18 -23.24
CA GLN A 105 -8.43 -10.86 -24.36
C GLN A 105 -7.96 -9.91 -25.47
N HIS A 106 -8.80 -8.99 -25.91
CA HIS A 106 -8.43 -8.04 -26.95
C HIS A 106 -7.21 -7.18 -26.54
N ARG A 107 -7.19 -6.68 -25.31
CA ARG A 107 -6.06 -5.89 -24.79
C ARG A 107 -4.80 -6.72 -24.59
N ALA A 108 -4.96 -7.99 -24.23
CA ALA A 108 -3.85 -8.94 -24.14
C ALA A 108 -3.22 -9.16 -25.52
N ALA A 109 -4.02 -9.46 -26.55
CA ALA A 109 -3.55 -9.66 -27.91
C ALA A 109 -2.81 -8.43 -28.45
N VAL A 110 -3.37 -7.23 -28.26
CA VAL A 110 -2.72 -5.97 -28.66
C VAL A 110 -1.37 -5.79 -27.96
N LYS A 111 -1.26 -6.13 -26.67
CA LYS A 111 -0.01 -6.02 -25.91
C LYS A 111 1.03 -7.02 -26.40
N VAL A 112 0.62 -8.26 -26.68
CA VAL A 112 1.52 -9.29 -27.23
C VAL A 112 2.12 -8.84 -28.55
N ASP A 113 1.29 -8.34 -29.45
CA ASP A 113 1.71 -7.86 -30.77
C ASP A 113 2.64 -6.63 -30.69
N LYS A 114 2.24 -5.60 -29.93
CA LYS A 114 2.92 -4.29 -29.93
C LYS A 114 4.09 -4.17 -28.96
N GLU A 115 4.04 -4.86 -27.82
CA GLU A 115 5.01 -4.67 -26.73
C GLU A 115 5.89 -5.90 -26.49
N LEU A 116 5.44 -7.09 -26.89
CA LEU A 116 6.11 -8.36 -26.56
C LEU A 116 6.64 -9.10 -27.79
N ASN A 117 6.63 -8.48 -28.97
CA ASN A 117 7.11 -9.06 -30.23
C ASN A 117 6.47 -10.43 -30.54
N GLY A 118 5.18 -10.58 -30.24
CA GLY A 118 4.45 -11.83 -30.44
C GLY A 118 4.67 -12.90 -29.37
N ASP A 119 5.53 -12.68 -28.37
CA ASP A 119 5.87 -13.67 -27.35
C ASP A 119 4.86 -13.65 -26.18
N VAL A 120 3.88 -14.55 -26.24
CA VAL A 120 2.84 -14.70 -25.20
C VAL A 120 3.43 -15.10 -23.85
N SER A 121 4.56 -15.82 -23.82
CA SER A 121 5.17 -16.23 -22.56
C SER A 121 5.59 -15.02 -21.72
N LYS A 122 5.81 -13.85 -22.33
CA LYS A 122 6.15 -12.60 -21.62
C LYS A 122 4.93 -11.83 -21.10
N LEU A 123 3.71 -12.34 -21.30
CA LEU A 123 2.48 -11.67 -20.89
C LEU A 123 2.17 -11.94 -19.41
N THR A 124 2.70 -11.09 -18.54
CA THR A 124 2.67 -11.30 -17.08
C THR A 124 1.48 -10.67 -16.36
N ASP A 125 0.62 -9.91 -17.04
CA ASP A 125 -0.47 -9.12 -16.44
C ASP A 125 -1.87 -9.60 -16.86
N ILE A 126 -2.02 -10.89 -17.18
CA ILE A 126 -3.34 -11.52 -17.34
C ILE A 126 -4.02 -11.66 -15.98
N VAL A 127 -3.33 -12.35 -15.07
CA VAL A 127 -3.70 -12.54 -13.67
C VAL A 127 -3.11 -11.39 -12.88
N ARG A 128 -3.96 -10.62 -12.20
CA ARG A 128 -3.53 -9.36 -11.59
C ARG A 128 -4.42 -8.90 -10.46
N ILE A 129 -3.84 -8.18 -9.52
CA ILE A 129 -4.57 -7.61 -8.39
C ILE A 129 -3.90 -6.35 -7.85
N THR A 130 -4.67 -5.54 -7.12
CA THR A 130 -4.15 -4.40 -6.37
C THR A 130 -4.42 -4.60 -4.87
N ILE A 131 -3.43 -4.33 -4.03
CA ILE A 131 -3.57 -4.19 -2.59
C ILE A 131 -3.39 -2.71 -2.25
N GLU A 132 -4.42 -2.08 -1.70
CA GLU A 132 -4.44 -0.68 -1.31
C GLU A 132 -4.33 -0.51 0.20
N SER A 133 -3.48 0.40 0.64
CA SER A 133 -3.31 0.70 2.06
C SER A 133 -3.40 2.20 2.36
N ASP A 134 -3.86 2.52 3.56
CA ASP A 134 -3.89 3.88 4.09
C ASP A 134 -2.59 4.26 4.83
N SER A 135 -1.63 3.34 4.99
CA SER A 135 -0.34 3.61 5.64
C SER A 135 0.85 2.96 4.93
N ILE A 136 2.03 3.56 5.07
CA ILE A 136 3.28 2.98 4.55
C ILE A 136 3.61 1.66 5.26
N ASP A 137 3.38 1.60 6.56
CA ASP A 137 3.68 0.43 7.39
C ASP A 137 2.88 -0.80 6.93
N SER A 138 1.57 -0.67 6.79
CA SER A 138 0.70 -1.71 6.25
C SER A 138 1.08 -2.11 4.81
N LEU A 139 1.54 -1.16 3.98
CA LEU A 139 2.01 -1.45 2.62
C LEU A 139 3.31 -2.27 2.62
N ASN A 140 4.26 -1.95 3.51
CA ASN A 140 5.48 -2.74 3.70
C ASN A 140 5.15 -4.16 4.18
N GLN A 141 4.30 -4.28 5.20
CA GLN A 141 3.88 -5.58 5.73
C GLN A 141 3.14 -6.42 4.66
N ALA A 142 2.33 -5.79 3.81
CA ALA A 142 1.69 -6.47 2.68
C ALA A 142 2.72 -7.03 1.69
N TYR A 143 3.74 -6.23 1.36
CA TYR A 143 4.83 -6.67 0.48
C TYR A 143 5.63 -7.83 1.10
N GLU A 144 6.00 -7.72 2.38
CA GLU A 144 6.75 -8.78 3.09
C GLU A 144 5.97 -10.10 3.10
N LYS A 145 4.66 -10.05 3.41
CA LYS A 145 3.80 -11.23 3.41
C LYS A 145 3.61 -11.81 2.00
N LEU A 146 3.53 -10.97 0.97
CA LEU A 146 3.45 -11.42 -0.42
C LEU A 146 4.73 -12.16 -0.80
N ALA A 147 5.89 -11.55 -0.53
CA ALA A 147 7.20 -12.14 -0.84
C ALA A 147 7.48 -13.42 -0.05
N ALA A 148 6.90 -13.58 1.15
CA ALA A 148 7.03 -14.79 1.95
C ALA A 148 6.15 -15.97 1.49
N GLN A 149 5.05 -15.68 0.78
CA GLN A 149 4.05 -16.68 0.37
C GLN A 149 4.10 -17.02 -1.13
N THR A 150 4.94 -16.32 -1.89
CA THR A 150 5.06 -16.48 -3.35
C THR A 150 6.52 -16.43 -3.77
N GLN A 151 6.81 -16.81 -5.01
CA GLN A 151 8.13 -16.59 -5.57
C GLN A 151 8.18 -15.24 -6.31
N THR A 152 8.88 -14.27 -5.74
CA THR A 152 9.03 -12.94 -6.37
C THR A 152 9.98 -13.00 -7.57
N LEU A 153 9.50 -12.55 -8.73
CA LEU A 153 10.24 -12.51 -10.00
C LEU A 153 10.70 -11.10 -10.39
N GLU A 154 9.92 -10.07 -10.04
CA GLU A 154 10.26 -8.68 -10.32
C GLU A 154 9.70 -7.78 -9.22
N VAL A 155 10.46 -6.75 -8.86
CA VAL A 155 10.02 -5.62 -8.05
C VAL A 155 10.39 -4.33 -8.76
N ILE A 156 9.41 -3.44 -8.95
CA ILE A 156 9.63 -2.07 -9.41
C ILE A 156 9.10 -1.12 -8.33
N ASN A 157 10.04 -0.51 -7.60
CA ASN A 157 9.73 0.42 -6.52
C ASN A 157 9.66 1.86 -7.06
N ARG A 158 8.45 2.30 -7.42
CA ARG A 158 8.21 3.67 -7.88
C ARG A 158 8.03 4.66 -6.74
N PHE A 159 8.07 4.22 -5.48
CA PHE A 159 8.25 5.13 -4.35
C PHE A 159 9.69 5.62 -4.25
N GLN A 160 10.68 4.75 -4.55
CA GLN A 160 12.08 5.16 -4.67
C GLN A 160 12.34 5.96 -5.95
N ALA A 161 11.85 5.48 -7.10
CA ALA A 161 12.04 6.11 -8.41
C ALA A 161 10.69 6.36 -9.13
N PRO A 162 10.01 7.48 -8.87
CA PRO A 162 8.70 7.78 -9.45
C PRO A 162 8.73 7.92 -10.96
N ARG A 163 7.57 7.73 -11.61
CA ARG A 163 7.41 8.06 -13.03
C ARG A 163 7.58 9.57 -13.26
N PRO A 164 7.83 10.03 -14.50
CA PRO A 164 7.85 11.46 -14.84
C PRO A 164 6.57 12.23 -14.50
N SER A 165 5.43 11.52 -14.42
CA SER A 165 4.14 12.05 -13.96
C SER A 165 4.09 12.25 -12.44
N GLY A 166 5.03 11.72 -11.66
CA GLY A 166 5.00 11.69 -10.20
C GLY A 166 4.30 10.45 -9.63
N TYR A 167 3.76 9.56 -10.47
CA TYR A 167 3.09 8.33 -10.04
C TYR A 167 4.05 7.38 -9.29
N ARG A 168 3.53 6.77 -8.22
CA ARG A 168 4.25 5.89 -7.29
C ARG A 168 3.40 4.67 -6.95
N ASP A 169 4.07 3.52 -6.87
CA ASP A 169 3.54 2.22 -6.45
C ASP A 169 4.70 1.26 -6.23
N LEU A 170 4.39 0.09 -5.66
CA LEU A 170 5.25 -1.07 -5.72
C LEU A 170 4.59 -2.08 -6.67
N LYS A 171 5.18 -2.27 -7.86
CA LYS A 171 4.73 -3.32 -8.79
C LYS A 171 5.58 -4.56 -8.54
N VAL A 172 4.93 -5.68 -8.31
CA VAL A 172 5.57 -6.97 -8.05
C VAL A 172 5.06 -8.00 -9.06
N LEU A 173 5.96 -8.76 -9.66
CA LEU A 173 5.61 -9.98 -10.38
C LEU A 173 5.95 -11.18 -9.52
N VAL A 174 5.01 -12.11 -9.39
CA VAL A 174 5.16 -13.31 -8.57
C VAL A 174 4.76 -14.54 -9.37
N THR A 175 5.38 -15.69 -9.08
CA THR A 175 4.82 -16.99 -9.43
C THR A 175 3.89 -17.43 -8.30
N LEU A 176 2.66 -17.76 -8.67
CA LEU A 176 1.66 -18.29 -7.75
C LEU A 176 1.97 -19.75 -7.38
N PRO A 177 1.87 -20.14 -6.09
CA PRO A 177 2.33 -21.44 -5.60
C PRO A 177 1.56 -22.66 -6.13
N GLU A 178 0.27 -22.53 -6.45
CA GLU A 178 -0.56 -23.64 -6.90
C GLU A 178 -0.65 -23.69 -8.43
N SER A 179 -1.09 -22.60 -9.06
CA SER A 179 -1.26 -22.54 -10.52
C SER A 179 0.07 -22.43 -11.27
N GLN A 180 1.14 -22.00 -10.60
CA GLN A 180 2.47 -21.72 -11.19
C GLN A 180 2.44 -20.64 -12.29
N LEU A 181 1.33 -19.90 -12.43
CA LEU A 181 1.23 -18.78 -13.34
C LEU A 181 1.94 -17.56 -12.78
N VAL A 182 2.46 -16.72 -13.67
CA VAL A 182 2.97 -15.40 -13.31
C VAL A 182 1.82 -14.42 -13.18
N ALA A 183 1.77 -13.73 -12.05
CA ALA A 183 0.78 -12.73 -11.72
C ALA A 183 1.40 -11.37 -11.41
N GLU A 184 0.66 -10.30 -11.69
CA GLU A 184 1.03 -8.93 -11.32
C GLU A 184 0.29 -8.47 -10.06
N VAL A 185 1.04 -8.10 -9.02
CA VAL A 185 0.50 -7.48 -7.81
C VAL A 185 0.97 -6.03 -7.74
N GLN A 186 0.01 -5.11 -7.63
CA GLN A 186 0.29 -3.69 -7.43
C GLN A 186 -0.02 -3.33 -5.97
N LEU A 187 0.93 -2.75 -5.24
CA LEU A 187 0.69 -2.22 -3.91
C LEU A 187 0.63 -0.69 -3.97
N HIS A 188 -0.53 -0.12 -3.60
CA HIS A 188 -0.81 1.32 -3.67
C HIS A 188 -1.10 1.90 -2.30
N LEU A 189 -0.71 3.16 -2.13
CA LEU A 189 -1.28 4.01 -1.09
C LEU A 189 -2.59 4.62 -1.59
N ASN A 190 -3.63 4.60 -0.76
CA ASN A 190 -4.99 4.98 -1.14
C ASN A 190 -5.08 6.38 -1.77
N ALA A 191 -4.42 7.39 -1.21
CA ALA A 191 -4.46 8.74 -1.76
C ALA A 191 -3.82 8.82 -3.16
N ILE A 192 -2.80 8.00 -3.44
CA ILE A 192 -2.19 7.90 -4.78
C ILE A 192 -3.11 7.14 -5.74
N SER A 193 -3.73 6.03 -5.29
CA SER A 193 -4.68 5.27 -6.10
C SER A 193 -5.90 6.10 -6.52
N LYS A 194 -6.44 6.94 -5.62
CA LYS A 194 -7.54 7.87 -5.92
C LYS A 194 -7.19 8.85 -7.04
N ILE A 195 -5.95 9.34 -7.09
CA ILE A 195 -5.49 10.23 -8.17
C ILE A 195 -5.42 9.47 -9.49
N LYS A 196 -4.80 8.28 -9.48
CA LYS A 196 -4.64 7.38 -10.63
C LYS A 196 -5.98 6.99 -11.26
N ASN A 197 -6.96 6.64 -10.44
CA ASN A 197 -8.28 6.19 -10.87
C ASN A 197 -9.29 7.35 -11.05
N GLY A 198 -8.88 8.59 -10.80
CA GLY A 198 -9.74 9.77 -10.87
C GLY A 198 -9.15 10.86 -11.76
N PRO A 199 -8.75 12.01 -11.19
CA PRO A 199 -8.40 13.21 -11.95
C PRO A 199 -7.21 13.03 -12.92
N GLU A 200 -6.28 12.14 -12.62
CA GLU A 200 -5.10 11.93 -13.47
C GLU A 200 -5.35 10.97 -14.65
N HIS A 201 -6.40 10.15 -14.59
CA HIS A 201 -6.67 9.13 -15.61
C HIS A 201 -6.79 9.75 -17.02
N SER A 202 -7.54 10.85 -17.14
CA SER A 202 -7.71 11.56 -18.41
C SER A 202 -6.41 12.19 -18.95
N ILE A 203 -5.49 12.58 -18.06
CA ILE A 203 -4.19 13.14 -18.44
C ILE A 203 -3.31 12.02 -18.99
N TYR A 204 -3.29 10.88 -18.30
CA TYR A 204 -2.58 9.69 -18.74
C TYR A 204 -3.04 9.25 -20.13
N GLU A 205 -4.36 9.18 -20.37
CA GLU A 205 -4.92 8.80 -21.68
C GLU A 205 -4.56 9.78 -22.80
N GLN A 206 -4.51 11.09 -22.50
CA GLN A 206 -4.08 12.11 -23.47
C GLN A 206 -2.61 11.95 -23.85
N ILE A 207 -1.71 11.79 -22.87
CA ILE A 207 -0.29 11.56 -23.13
C ILE A 207 -0.12 10.29 -23.96
N GLN A 208 -0.78 9.20 -23.56
CA GLN A 208 -0.75 7.92 -24.26
C GLN A 208 -1.27 8.01 -25.70
N ARG A 209 -2.29 8.84 -25.96
CA ARG A 209 -2.78 9.07 -27.32
C ARG A 209 -1.72 9.78 -28.17
N ILE A 210 -1.16 10.87 -27.66
CA ILE A 210 -0.10 11.63 -28.36
C ILE A 210 1.09 10.72 -28.66
N GLU A 211 1.55 9.93 -27.68
CA GLU A 211 2.67 9.00 -27.85
C GLU A 211 2.35 7.89 -28.87
N ARG A 212 1.12 7.36 -28.88
CA ARG A 212 0.69 6.36 -29.88
C ARG A 212 0.59 6.91 -31.29
N ASP A 213 0.12 8.14 -31.44
CA ASP A 213 -0.01 8.82 -32.74
C ASP A 213 1.36 9.22 -33.31
N ALA A 214 2.43 9.12 -32.51
CA ALA A 214 3.81 9.39 -32.86
C ALA A 214 4.70 8.13 -32.78
N VAL A 215 4.16 6.92 -32.92
CA VAL A 215 4.97 5.68 -32.85
C VAL A 215 6.01 5.61 -33.97
N ASP A 216 5.65 6.05 -35.18
CA ASP A 216 6.49 5.95 -36.39
C ASP A 216 7.16 7.28 -36.77
N ARG A 217 7.19 8.27 -35.87
CA ARG A 217 7.78 9.59 -36.11
C ARG A 217 8.21 10.26 -34.81
N ASP A 218 9.02 11.30 -34.89
CA ASP A 218 9.30 12.13 -33.73
C ASP A 218 8.07 12.96 -33.31
N LEU A 219 7.99 13.24 -32.01
CA LEU A 219 7.03 14.20 -31.45
C LEU A 219 7.35 15.60 -31.98
N THR A 220 6.31 16.33 -32.38
CA THR A 220 6.42 17.75 -32.70
C THR A 220 6.73 18.57 -31.45
N GLU A 221 7.31 19.76 -31.62
CA GLU A 221 7.62 20.66 -30.50
C GLU A 221 6.36 21.04 -29.68
N PHE A 222 5.21 21.15 -30.35
CA PHE A 222 3.91 21.36 -29.71
C PHE A 222 3.48 20.16 -28.86
N GLU A 223 3.61 18.94 -29.37
CA GLU A 223 3.29 17.70 -28.64
C GLU A 223 4.21 17.53 -27.42
N VAL A 224 5.51 17.78 -27.57
CA VAL A 224 6.49 17.76 -26.46
C VAL A 224 6.08 18.76 -25.38
N THR A 225 5.75 19.99 -25.76
CA THR A 225 5.31 21.04 -24.83
C THR A 225 4.01 20.64 -24.13
N LYS A 226 3.04 20.10 -24.87
CA LYS A 226 1.76 19.64 -24.33
C LYS A 226 1.94 18.50 -23.33
N ILE A 227 2.76 17.50 -23.65
CA ILE A 227 3.12 16.41 -22.74
C ILE A 227 3.80 16.97 -21.49
N GLY A 228 4.70 17.94 -21.63
CA GLY A 228 5.36 18.62 -20.50
C GLY A 228 4.37 19.24 -19.52
N GLN A 229 3.39 20.00 -20.04
CA GLN A 229 2.32 20.61 -19.24
C GLN A 229 1.43 19.57 -18.55
N LEU A 230 1.02 18.53 -19.29
CA LEU A 230 0.21 17.44 -18.76
C LEU A 230 0.94 16.71 -17.62
N ARG A 231 2.23 16.38 -17.81
CA ARG A 231 3.05 15.75 -16.76
C ARG A 231 3.23 16.67 -15.56
N GLN A 232 3.34 17.99 -15.74
CA GLN A 232 3.41 18.93 -14.62
C GLN A 232 2.13 18.93 -13.77
N GLN A 233 0.96 18.84 -14.42
CA GLN A 233 -0.32 18.73 -13.73
C GLN A 233 -0.41 17.41 -12.94
N SER A 234 -0.06 16.27 -13.55
CA SER A 234 0.03 14.98 -12.83
C SER A 234 0.97 15.06 -11.63
N ARG A 235 2.17 15.65 -11.81
CA ARG A 235 3.18 15.76 -10.75
C ARG A 235 2.66 16.49 -9.53
N LYS A 236 1.94 17.61 -9.74
CA LYS A 236 1.34 18.38 -8.64
C LYS A 236 0.37 17.52 -7.83
N MET A 237 -0.52 16.78 -8.51
CA MET A 237 -1.50 15.92 -7.84
C MET A 237 -0.84 14.80 -7.04
N TYR A 238 0.10 14.08 -7.65
CA TYR A 238 0.81 12.99 -6.98
C TYR A 238 1.73 13.47 -5.86
N GLN A 239 2.36 14.64 -5.99
CA GLN A 239 3.16 15.23 -4.92
C GLN A 239 2.30 15.59 -3.71
N MET A 240 1.10 16.17 -3.92
CA MET A 240 0.16 16.46 -2.84
C MET A 240 -0.34 15.19 -2.15
N ALA A 241 -0.64 14.14 -2.91
CA ALA A 241 -1.03 12.85 -2.34
C ALA A 241 0.11 12.19 -1.56
N TRP A 242 1.33 12.19 -2.11
CA TRP A 242 2.51 11.61 -1.46
C TRP A 242 2.90 12.35 -0.17
N ALA A 243 2.75 13.67 -0.16
CA ALA A 243 3.07 14.48 1.01
C ALA A 243 2.34 14.00 2.27
N GLN A 244 1.10 13.50 2.15
CA GLN A 244 0.29 13.00 3.29
C GLN A 244 0.95 11.85 4.06
N TYR A 245 1.87 11.13 3.42
CA TYR A 245 2.57 9.98 4.01
C TYR A 245 3.99 10.33 4.50
N GLN A 246 4.42 11.58 4.34
CA GLN A 246 5.73 12.01 4.80
C GLN A 246 5.65 12.45 6.27
N PRO A 247 6.57 12.02 7.14
CA PRO A 247 6.54 12.32 8.58
C PRO A 247 6.42 13.81 8.94
N TYR A 248 6.82 14.72 8.05
CA TYR A 248 6.78 16.17 8.27
C TYR A 248 5.51 16.87 7.77
N SER A 249 4.55 16.18 7.15
CA SER A 249 3.30 16.79 6.67
C SER A 249 2.20 16.87 7.72
N MET A 250 2.38 16.24 8.89
CA MET A 250 1.41 16.16 9.98
C MET A 250 1.64 17.24 11.07
N ALA A 251 2.57 18.17 10.84
CA ALA A 251 2.84 19.31 11.70
C ALA A 251 2.28 20.59 11.06
N VAL A 252 0.94 20.73 11.07
CA VAL A 252 0.24 22.02 10.89
C VAL A 252 -0.93 22.07 11.85
#